data_AF-A0A842X2J4-F1
#
_entry.id   AF-A0A842X2J4-F1
#
_cell.length_a   1.000
_cell.length_b   1.000
_cell.length_c   1.000
_cell.angle_alpha   90.00
_cell.angle_beta   90.00
_cell.angle_gamma   90.00
#
_symmetry.space_group_name_H-M   'P 1'
#
loop_
_entity.id
_entity.type
_entity.pdbx_description
1 polymer ?
#
loop_
_entity_poly.entity_id
_entity_poly.type
_entity_poly.pdbx_seq_one_letter_code
_entity_poly.pdbx_strand_id
1 'polypeptide(L)'
;MKIKSLIAAYVLFAIILFSTYVTAPSPAGTNYMKDVVCSILSNIQFVLDSIGPGFVIVMFTYGGIKYVFSADDPQGRKSAKNTCIHSLIGGIILIVAHHVVGLLGMTNNCTGTP
;
A
#
# COMPACT_ATOMS: atom_id res chain seq x y z
N MET A 1 -2.15 -23.09 9.43
CA MET A 1 -2.77 -22.14 10.39
C MET A 1 -1.95 -20.85 10.62
N LYS A 2 -0.61 -20.87 10.50
CA LYS A 2 0.25 -19.69 10.76
C LYS A 2 0.13 -18.53 9.76
N ILE A 3 -0.15 -18.79 8.49
CA ILE A 3 -0.19 -17.75 7.44
C ILE A 3 -1.39 -16.81 7.52
N LYS A 4 -2.60 -17.31 7.76
CA LYS A 4 -3.78 -16.43 7.94
C LYS A 4 -3.60 -15.47 9.13
N SER A 5 -2.89 -15.93 10.16
CA SER A 5 -2.50 -15.11 11.31
C SER A 5 -1.45 -14.05 10.95
N LEU A 6 -0.53 -14.31 10.02
CA LEU A 6 0.44 -13.31 9.53
C LEU A 6 -0.23 -12.23 8.69
N ILE A 7 -1.21 -12.59 7.83
CA ILE A 7 -1.99 -11.60 7.07
C ILE A 7 -2.77 -10.70 8.03
N ALA A 8 -3.48 -11.29 8.99
CA ALA A 8 -4.24 -10.54 9.98
C ALA A 8 -3.34 -9.62 10.81
N ALA A 9 -2.15 -10.08 11.22
CA ALA A 9 -1.18 -9.29 11.96
C ALA A 9 -0.64 -8.10 11.14
N TYR A 10 -0.32 -8.32 9.86
CA TYR A 10 0.10 -7.24 8.97
C TYR A 10 -1.00 -6.21 8.75
N VAL A 11 -2.25 -6.65 8.55
CA VAL A 11 -3.40 -5.75 8.40
C VAL A 11 -3.63 -4.94 9.68
N LEU A 12 -3.54 -5.57 10.85
CA LEU A 12 -3.66 -4.87 12.14
C LEU A 12 -2.55 -3.83 12.31
N PHE A 13 -1.31 -4.20 12.00
CA PHE A 13 -0.15 -3.33 12.06
C PHE A 13 -0.29 -2.14 11.10
N ALA A 14 -0.74 -2.38 9.86
CA ALA A 14 -1.00 -1.33 8.87
C ALA A 14 -2.09 -0.34 9.34
N ILE A 15 -3.15 -0.81 9.99
CA ILE A 15 -4.20 0.04 10.55
C ILE A 15 -3.66 0.92 11.69
N ILE A 16 -2.83 0.35 12.57
CA ILE A 16 -2.20 1.09 13.67
C ILE A 16 -1.27 2.18 13.11
N LEU A 17 -0.44 1.85 12.12
CA LEU A 17 0.45 2.81 11.46
C LEU A 17 -0.34 3.94 10.79
N PHE A 18 -1.45 3.63 10.12
CA PHE A 18 -2.33 4.62 9.50
C PHE A 18 -2.88 5.61 10.52
N SER A 19 -3.29 5.14 11.70
CA SER A 19 -3.80 6.01 12.77
C SER A 19 -2.75 7.00 13.30
N THR A 20 -1.46 6.70 13.17
CA THR A 20 -0.38 7.60 13.63
C THR A 20 0.03 8.64 12.60
N TYR A 21 -0.32 8.42 11.33
CA TYR A 21 0.07 9.30 10.21
C TYR A 21 -0.98 10.33 9.83
N VAL A 22 -2.21 10.21 10.36
CA VAL A 22 -3.25 11.24 10.21
C VAL A 22 -2.83 12.47 11.01
N THR A 23 -2.08 13.34 10.35
CA THR A 23 -1.82 14.69 10.81
C THR A 23 -2.98 15.56 10.36
N ALA A 24 -3.72 16.10 11.33
CA ALA A 24 -4.69 17.15 11.02
C ALA A 24 -3.94 18.35 10.44
N PRO A 25 -4.40 18.96 9.34
CA PRO A 25 -3.76 20.15 8.79
C PRO A 25 -3.75 21.23 9.87
N SER A 26 -2.56 21.57 10.39
CA SER A 26 -2.42 22.75 11.23
C SER A 26 -2.35 23.97 10.30
N PRO A 27 -3.31 24.90 10.38
CA PRO A 27 -3.36 26.04 9.46
C PRO A 27 -2.28 27.06 9.83
N ALA A 28 -1.08 26.90 9.29
CA ALA A 28 0.02 27.85 9.42
C ALA A 28 0.07 28.82 8.21
N GLY A 29 -1.02 29.55 7.97
CA GLY A 29 -1.01 30.85 7.28
C GLY A 29 -0.93 30.91 5.74
N THR A 30 -1.62 31.92 5.21
CA THR A 30 -1.68 32.48 3.84
C THR A 30 -2.33 31.69 2.70
N ASN A 31 -2.31 30.34 2.67
CA ASN A 31 -2.96 29.59 1.58
C ASN A 31 -3.65 28.29 2.05
N TYR A 32 -4.85 28.42 2.64
CA TYR A 32 -5.65 27.29 3.16
C TYR A 32 -5.81 26.13 2.16
N MET A 33 -5.98 26.44 0.87
CA MET A 33 -6.16 25.43 -0.17
C MET A 33 -4.87 24.61 -0.40
N LYS A 34 -3.70 25.23 -0.26
CA LYS A 34 -2.41 24.54 -0.42
C LYS A 34 -2.15 23.57 0.72
N ASP A 35 -2.38 23.99 1.96
CA ASP A 35 -2.15 23.16 3.14
C ASP A 35 -3.06 21.92 3.17
N VAL A 36 -4.33 22.09 2.80
CA VAL A 36 -5.27 20.96 2.67
C VAL A 36 -4.81 19.98 1.60
N VAL A 37 -4.39 20.48 0.43
CA VAL A 37 -3.87 19.63 -0.66
C VAL A 37 -2.62 18.87 -0.23
N CYS A 38 -1.66 19.54 0.43
CA CYS A 38 -0.43 18.90 0.89
C CYS A 38 -0.67 17.85 1.98
N SER A 39 -1.58 18.12 2.92
CA SER A 39 -1.98 17.14 3.94
C SER A 39 -2.60 15.89 3.31
N ILE A 40 -3.49 16.05 2.33
CA ILE A 40 -4.09 14.92 1.61
C ILE A 40 -3.01 14.13 0.85
N LEU A 41 -2.12 14.80 0.14
CA LEU A 41 -1.05 14.16 -0.62
C LEU A 41 -0.09 13.37 0.28
N SER A 42 0.30 13.93 1.43
CA SER A 42 1.16 13.25 2.41
C SER A 42 0.50 11.97 2.97
N ASN A 43 -0.79 12.01 3.29
CA ASN A 43 -1.54 10.83 3.72
C ASN A 43 -1.60 9.74 2.63
N ILE A 44 -1.84 10.13 1.38
CA ILE A 44 -1.88 9.18 0.26
C ILE A 44 -0.48 8.56 0.03
N GLN A 45 0.56 9.39 0.10
CA GLN A 45 1.95 8.98 -0.07
C GLN A 45 2.37 7.94 0.99
N PHE A 46 1.98 8.16 2.25
CA PHE A 46 2.25 7.21 3.32
C PHE A 46 1.60 5.83 3.08
N VAL A 47 0.35 5.81 2.60
CA VAL A 47 -0.35 4.55 2.29
C VAL A 47 0.36 3.82 1.14
N LEU A 48 0.80 4.56 0.12
CA LEU A 48 1.53 4.02 -1.03
C LEU A 48 2.89 3.44 -0.64
N ASP A 49 3.61 4.05 0.29
CA ASP A 49 4.95 3.62 0.72
C ASP A 49 4.93 2.53 1.80
N SER A 50 3.99 2.59 2.75
CA SER A 50 3.98 1.69 3.90
C SER A 50 3.03 0.49 3.74
N ILE A 51 1.83 0.70 3.22
CA ILE A 51 0.76 -0.32 3.22
C ILE A 51 0.73 -1.08 1.89
N GLY A 52 0.88 -0.37 0.78
CA GLY A 52 0.85 -0.97 -0.56
C GLY A 52 1.84 -2.14 -0.74
N PRO A 53 3.15 -1.94 -0.50
CA PRO A 53 4.16 -2.96 -0.78
C PRO A 53 4.01 -4.20 0.09
N GLY A 54 3.67 -4.04 1.37
CA GLY A 54 3.52 -5.20 2.25
C GLY A 54 2.28 -6.03 1.91
N PHE A 55 1.18 -5.42 1.44
CA PHE A 55 0.04 -6.18 0.91
C PHE A 55 0.42 -7.04 -0.29
N VAL A 56 1.21 -6.48 -1.23
CA VAL A 56 1.70 -7.20 -2.41
C VAL A 56 2.57 -8.39 -2.00
N ILE A 57 3.53 -8.18 -1.10
CA ILE A 57 4.44 -9.23 -0.62
C ILE A 57 3.66 -10.36 0.07
N VAL A 58 2.69 -10.01 0.91
CA VAL A 58 1.89 -10.99 1.65
C VAL A 58 1.03 -11.84 0.70
N MET A 59 0.35 -11.21 -0.26
CA MET A 59 -0.48 -11.93 -1.24
C MET A 59 0.36 -12.74 -2.24
N PHE A 60 1.52 -12.22 -2.64
CA PHE A 60 2.46 -12.94 -3.49
C PHE A 60 3.03 -14.18 -2.77
N THR A 61 3.42 -14.03 -1.51
CA THR A 61 3.92 -15.16 -0.69
C THR A 61 2.83 -16.19 -0.45
N TYR A 62 1.59 -15.76 -0.21
CA TYR A 62 0.45 -16.67 -0.08
C TYR A 62 0.19 -17.45 -1.37
N GLY A 63 0.19 -16.78 -2.53
CA GLY A 63 0.08 -17.43 -3.83
C GLY A 63 1.22 -18.41 -4.10
N GLY A 64 2.46 -18.03 -3.78
CA GLY A 64 3.64 -18.87 -3.95
C GLY A 64 3.61 -20.13 -3.08
N ILE A 65 3.27 -19.99 -1.80
CA ILE A 65 3.13 -21.13 -0.89
C ILE A 65 1.99 -22.05 -1.36
N LYS A 66 0.83 -21.50 -1.71
CA LYS A 66 -0.29 -22.29 -2.26
C LYS A 66 0.14 -23.05 -3.53
N TYR A 67 0.95 -22.45 -4.38
CA TYR A 67 1.45 -23.10 -5.60
C TYR A 67 2.34 -24.32 -5.30
N VAL A 68 3.24 -24.21 -4.32
CA VAL A 68 4.14 -25.31 -3.92
C VAL A 68 3.37 -26.45 -3.23
N PHE A 69 2.41 -26.13 -2.37
CA PHE A 69 1.65 -27.14 -1.62
C PHE A 69 0.51 -27.79 -2.43
N SER A 70 0.07 -27.21 -3.55
CA SER A 70 -0.96 -27.78 -4.42
C SER A 70 -0.39 -28.70 -5.51
N ALA A 71 0.72 -29.40 -5.25
CA ALA A 71 1.42 -30.23 -6.24
C ALA A 71 0.50 -31.21 -7.00
N ASP A 72 -0.42 -31.87 -6.28
CA ASP A 72 -1.33 -32.87 -6.84
C ASP A 72 -2.64 -32.32 -7.41
N ASP A 73 -2.97 -31.04 -7.17
CA ASP A 73 -4.20 -30.41 -7.65
C ASP A 73 -3.93 -29.36 -8.75
N PRO A 74 -4.19 -29.68 -10.04
CA PRO A 74 -4.03 -28.73 -11.14
C PRO A 74 -4.93 -27.49 -11.01
N GLN A 75 -6.09 -27.60 -10.32
CA GLN A 75 -6.99 -26.47 -10.12
C GLN A 75 -6.44 -25.51 -9.05
N GLY A 76 -5.89 -26.05 -7.96
CA GLY A 76 -5.17 -25.32 -6.92
C GLY A 76 -3.96 -24.56 -7.47
N ARG A 77 -3.18 -25.16 -8.37
CA ARG A 77 -2.05 -24.50 -9.05
C ARG A 77 -2.47 -23.35 -9.95
N LYS A 78 -3.56 -23.52 -10.72
CA LYS A 78 -4.10 -22.45 -11.57
C LYS A 78 -4.59 -21.25 -10.73
N SER A 79 -5.29 -21.53 -9.63
CA SER A 79 -5.73 -20.50 -8.68
C SER A 79 -4.54 -19.77 -8.06
N ALA A 80 -3.51 -20.49 -7.61
CA ALA A 80 -2.31 -19.91 -7.02
C ALA A 80 -1.55 -19.01 -8.00
N LYS A 81 -1.39 -19.45 -9.26
CA LYS A 81 -0.77 -18.65 -10.33
C LYS A 81 -1.54 -17.36 -10.59
N ASN A 82 -2.87 -17.42 -10.63
CA ASN A 82 -3.70 -16.23 -10.75
C ASN A 82 -3.48 -15.28 -9.57
N THR A 83 -3.45 -15.77 -8.34
CA THR A 83 -3.17 -14.94 -7.16
C THR A 83 -1.83 -14.21 -7.25
N CYS A 84 -0.76 -14.89 -7.69
CA CYS A 84 0.54 -14.24 -7.90
C CYS A 84 0.48 -13.15 -8.98
N ILE A 85 -0.17 -13.42 -10.10
CA ILE A 85 -0.32 -12.45 -11.20
C ILE A 85 -1.11 -11.21 -10.75
N HIS A 86 -2.21 -11.39 -10.02
CA HIS A 86 -3.01 -10.27 -9.52
C HIS A 86 -2.23 -9.43 -8.50
N SER A 87 -1.43 -10.09 -7.65
CA SER A 87 -0.56 -9.40 -6.69
C SER A 87 0.50 -8.55 -7.40
N LEU A 88 1.08 -9.08 -8.48
CA LEU A 88 2.09 -8.35 -9.27
C LEU A 88 1.49 -7.15 -10.01
N ILE A 89 0.32 -7.32 -10.62
CA ILE A 89 -0.40 -6.23 -11.29
C ILE A 89 -0.73 -5.12 -10.28
N GLY A 90 -1.21 -5.49 -9.09
CA GLY A 90 -1.44 -4.53 -8.00
C GLY A 90 -0.15 -3.80 -7.60
N GLY A 91 0.97 -4.50 -7.52
CA GLY A 91 2.28 -3.90 -7.24
C GLY A 91 2.72 -2.88 -8.30
N ILE A 92 2.52 -3.17 -9.58
CA ILE A 92 2.84 -2.24 -10.67
C ILE A 92 1.99 -0.97 -10.56
N ILE A 93 0.69 -1.12 -10.28
CA ILE A 93 -0.22 0.02 -10.11
C ILE A 93 0.23 0.91 -8.94
N LEU A 94 0.67 0.33 -7.82
CA LEU A 94 1.18 1.09 -6.68
C LEU A 94 2.42 1.89 -7.02
N ILE A 95 3.37 1.31 -7.77
CA ILE A 95 4.58 2.02 -8.22
C ILE A 95 4.21 3.22 -9.08
N VAL A 96 3.30 3.05 -10.05
CA VAL A 96 2.86 4.16 -10.91
C VAL A 96 2.14 5.23 -10.09
N ALA A 97 1.24 4.83 -9.18
CA ALA A 97 0.53 5.76 -8.32
C ALA A 97 1.47 6.58 -7.42
N HIS A 98 2.53 5.96 -6.89
CA HIS A 98 3.57 6.64 -6.13
C HIS A 98 4.24 7.77 -6.91
N HIS A 99 4.63 7.49 -8.16
CA HIS A 99 5.26 8.49 -9.02
C HIS A 99 4.29 9.63 -9.36
N VAL A 100 3.02 9.32 -9.62
CA VAL A 100 2.00 10.33 -9.92
C VAL A 100 1.74 11.23 -8.72
N VAL A 101 1.54 10.65 -7.54
CA VAL A 101 1.28 11.41 -6.31
C VAL A 101 2.50 12.26 -5.91
N GLY A 102 3.70 11.71 -6.03
CA GLY A 102 4.95 12.45 -5.81
C GLY A 102 5.10 13.64 -6.75
N LEU A 103 4.76 13.48 -8.03
CA LEU A 103 4.78 14.58 -9.01
C LEU A 103 3.77 15.69 -8.65
N LEU A 104 2.58 15.32 -8.18
CA LEU A 104 1.57 16.28 -7.71
C LEU A 104 2.03 17.02 -6.45
N GLY A 105 2.72 16.34 -5.52
CA GLY A 105 3.33 16.96 -4.34
C GLY A 105 4.39 18.00 -4.70
N MET A 106 5.24 17.68 -5.68
CA MET A 106 6.25 18.62 -6.21
C MET A 106 5.61 19.82 -6.90
N THR A 107 4.57 19.60 -7.72
CA THR A 107 3.85 20.68 -8.44
C THR A 107 3.21 21.67 -7.47
N ASN A 108 2.68 21.19 -6.34
CA ASN A 108 2.05 22.02 -5.32
C ASN A 108 3.03 22.56 -4.27
N ASN A 109 4.35 22.36 -4.45
CA ASN A 109 5.41 22.79 -3.53
C ASN A 109 5.13 22.38 -2.07
N CYS A 110 4.77 21.11 -1.86
CA CYS A 110 4.43 20.52 -0.57
C CYS A 110 5.65 20.06 0.24
N THR A 111 6.82 20.70 0.05
CA THR A 111 8.13 20.27 0.58
C THR A 111 8.33 20.54 2.08
N GLY A 112 7.27 20.52 2.89
CA GLY A 112 7.30 20.96 4.29
C GLY A 112 6.44 20.18 5.27
N THR A 113 5.79 19.09 4.86
CA THR A 113 5.24 18.13 5.84
C THR A 113 6.37 17.19 6.28
N PRO A 114 6.56 16.99 7.61
CA PRO A 114 7.61 16.11 8.13
C PRO A 114 7.51 14.67 7.60
#